data_AF-A0A8U0IQD9-F1
#
_entry.id   AF-A0A8U0IQD9-F1
#
_cell.length_a   1.000
_cell.length_b   1.000
_cell.length_c   1.000
_cell.angle_alpha   90.00
_cell.angle_beta   90.00
_cell.angle_gamma   90.00
#
_symmetry.space_group_name_H-M   'P 1'
#
loop_
_entity.id
_entity.type
_entity.pdbx_description
1 polymer ?
#
loop_
_entity_poly.entity_id
_entity_poly.type
_entity_poly.pdbx_seq_one_letter_code
_entity_poly.pdbx_strand_id
1 'polypeptide(L)'
;MGLQRVHRGEDGLQSLGRVGREFHPTTSVRTLYAPDSPFMVKGSLNVAITNSERANKRPELDRGVAVAELLDTELGDDLRERFPDFDVVRGPASLTLDVGEGADGESESGFEVVLRENVFRGANAENAGPVVALCQDRIEGDGSRLGTVVRTLAEREGRSTEAVSRDWFRRYLEISLRPILWLYIERGLGVEAHQQNSVLALEEGYPDRFYYRDNQGYYFPESKYDELDDLLPGVGERAPWEFGPRRNKNLRKRCL
;
A
#
# COMPACT_ATOMS: atom_id res chain seq x y z
N MET A 1 0.35 17.93 14.06
CA MET A 1 1.14 18.07 15.31
C MET A 1 2.58 17.76 14.97
N GLY A 2 3.44 18.78 14.94
CA GLY A 2 4.72 18.74 14.23
C GLY A 2 5.80 17.90 14.90
N LEU A 3 6.44 17.03 14.11
CA LEU A 3 7.72 16.42 14.44
C LEU A 3 8.72 16.80 13.33
N GLN A 4 9.28 18.00 13.45
CA GLN A 4 10.59 18.31 12.87
C GLN A 4 11.54 18.60 14.03
N ARG A 5 12.36 17.60 14.38
CA ARG A 5 13.62 17.84 15.08
C ARG A 5 14.73 17.41 14.12
N VAL A 6 15.25 18.37 13.38
CA VAL A 6 16.49 18.20 12.62
C VAL A 6 17.63 18.32 13.62
N HIS A 7 18.28 17.19 13.93
CA HIS A 7 19.51 17.19 14.72
C HIS A 7 20.68 17.41 13.75
N ARG A 8 21.16 18.65 13.63
CA ARG A 8 22.48 18.93 13.02
C ARG A 8 23.52 18.79 14.12
N GLY A 9 23.96 17.56 14.38
CA GLY A 9 25.11 17.30 15.26
C GLY A 9 26.42 17.52 14.50
N GLU A 10 27.41 18.09 15.17
CA GLU A 10 28.76 18.37 14.65
C GLU A 10 29.63 17.10 14.48
N ASP A 11 29.09 15.93 14.80
CA ASP A 11 29.70 14.61 14.58
C ASP A 11 28.88 13.85 13.51
N GLY A 12 29.53 13.47 12.41
CA GLY A 12 28.87 12.90 11.22
C GLY A 12 28.16 11.54 11.40
N LEU A 13 27.87 10.86 10.27
CA LEU A 13 27.20 9.56 10.27
C LEU A 13 28.14 8.43 10.75
N GLN A 14 27.73 7.69 11.77
CA GLN A 14 28.43 6.48 12.24
C GLN A 14 27.64 5.21 11.89
N SER A 15 28.31 4.23 11.29
CA SER A 15 27.72 2.90 11.08
C SER A 15 27.73 2.08 12.38
N LEU A 16 26.56 1.62 12.80
CA LEU A 16 26.40 0.69 13.93
C LEU A 16 26.44 -0.78 13.50
N GLY A 17 26.61 -1.05 12.20
CA GLY A 17 26.49 -2.41 11.66
C GLY A 17 25.07 -2.95 11.72
N ARG A 18 24.93 -4.29 11.75
CA ARG A 18 23.64 -4.98 11.85
C ARG A 18 23.23 -5.07 13.32
N VAL A 19 22.20 -4.33 13.69
CA VAL A 19 21.65 -4.30 15.05
C VAL A 19 20.13 -4.35 15.02
N GLY A 20 19.54 -4.90 16.08
CA GLY A 20 18.08 -4.94 16.26
C GLY A 20 17.42 -6.24 15.83
N ARG A 21 16.14 -6.14 15.49
CA ARG A 21 15.24 -7.27 15.19
C ARG A 21 15.55 -7.87 13.82
N GLU A 22 15.36 -9.18 13.68
CA GLU A 22 15.38 -9.84 12.37
C GLU A 22 14.12 -9.51 11.56
N PHE A 23 14.31 -9.15 10.30
CA PHE A 23 13.22 -8.92 9.36
C PHE A 23 13.37 -9.81 8.13
N HIS A 24 12.25 -10.20 7.56
CA HIS A 24 12.16 -10.99 6.34
C HIS A 24 11.72 -10.11 5.16
N PRO A 25 12.41 -10.19 4.01
CA PRO A 25 11.96 -9.50 2.81
C PRO A 25 10.63 -10.07 2.33
N THR A 26 9.71 -9.19 1.94
CA THR A 26 8.43 -9.57 1.32
C THR A 26 8.59 -9.69 -0.21
N THR A 27 7.49 -9.92 -0.93
CA THR A 27 7.48 -10.04 -2.41
C THR A 27 8.00 -8.81 -3.15
N SER A 28 8.08 -7.63 -2.52
CA SER A 28 8.69 -6.44 -3.12
C SER A 28 10.21 -6.35 -2.90
N VAL A 29 10.81 -7.31 -2.18
CA VAL A 29 12.21 -7.33 -1.68
C VAL A 29 12.50 -6.23 -0.64
N ARG A 30 12.27 -4.96 -1.00
CA ARG A 30 12.58 -3.76 -0.18
C ARG A 30 11.59 -3.43 0.94
N THR A 31 10.47 -4.16 1.04
CA THR A 31 9.58 -4.08 2.20
C THR A 31 9.88 -5.25 3.10
N LEU A 32 10.25 -4.95 4.34
CA LEU A 32 10.70 -5.87 5.35
C LEU A 32 9.59 -6.09 6.39
N TYR A 33 9.33 -7.35 6.73
CA TYR A 33 8.29 -7.80 7.66
C TYR A 33 8.91 -8.53 8.85
N ALA A 34 8.36 -8.31 10.05
CA ALA A 34 8.69 -9.11 11.22
C ALA A 34 7.42 -9.36 12.06
N PRO A 35 7.14 -10.61 12.48
CA PRO A 35 5.87 -10.97 13.13
C PRO A 35 5.50 -10.14 14.37
N ASP A 36 6.45 -9.80 15.23
CA ASP A 36 6.16 -9.01 16.45
C ASP A 36 6.53 -7.52 16.30
N SER A 37 6.82 -7.04 15.10
CA SER A 37 7.03 -5.62 14.85
C SER A 37 5.68 -4.93 14.55
N PRO A 38 5.35 -3.79 15.18
CA PRO A 38 4.13 -3.04 14.85
C PRO A 38 4.16 -2.42 13.45
N PHE A 39 5.35 -2.31 12.85
CA PHE A 39 5.54 -1.77 11.51
C PHE A 39 6.32 -2.73 10.61
N MET A 40 5.92 -2.77 9.34
CA MET A 40 6.78 -3.16 8.23
C MET A 40 7.61 -1.95 7.78
N VAL A 41 8.81 -2.22 7.27
CA VAL A 41 9.77 -1.18 6.88
C VAL A 41 10.00 -1.25 5.37
N LYS A 42 9.59 -0.23 4.62
CA LYS A 42 9.81 -0.12 3.17
C LYS A 42 10.94 0.86 2.89
N GLY A 43 12.15 0.36 2.65
CA GLY A 43 13.33 1.19 2.38
C GLY A 43 13.55 1.48 0.90
N SER A 44 14.33 2.51 0.61
CA SER A 44 14.95 2.71 -0.71
C SER A 44 15.95 1.58 -1.00
N LEU A 45 15.92 1.07 -2.23
CA LEU A 45 16.83 0.06 -2.74
C LEU A 45 17.20 0.43 -4.17
N ASN A 46 18.45 0.88 -4.39
CA ASN A 46 18.96 1.30 -5.69
C ASN A 46 19.27 0.10 -6.59
N VAL A 47 18.23 -0.67 -6.90
CA VAL A 47 18.25 -1.86 -7.76
C VAL A 47 17.04 -1.80 -8.67
N ALA A 48 17.24 -2.06 -9.96
CA ALA A 48 16.15 -2.24 -10.90
C ALA A 48 15.47 -3.60 -10.66
N ILE A 49 14.18 -3.58 -10.35
CA ILE A 49 13.35 -4.78 -10.24
C ILE A 49 12.18 -4.62 -11.21
N THR A 50 12.09 -5.54 -12.16
CA THR A 50 11.23 -5.46 -13.35
C THR A 50 11.52 -4.23 -14.19
N ASN A 51 10.67 -3.20 -14.15
CA ASN A 51 10.73 -2.02 -15.03
C ASN A 51 11.07 -0.74 -14.27
N SER A 52 11.44 -0.83 -13.00
CA SER A 52 11.66 0.36 -12.17
C SER A 52 12.78 0.16 -11.16
N GLU A 53 13.55 1.22 -10.96
CA GLU A 53 14.41 1.34 -9.80
C GLU A 53 13.56 1.39 -8.53
N ARG A 54 14.01 0.70 -7.49
CA ARG A 54 13.28 0.60 -6.22
C ARG A 54 13.77 1.61 -5.17
N ALA A 55 14.11 2.81 -5.61
CA ALA A 55 14.24 3.99 -4.75
C ALA A 55 12.85 4.51 -4.35
N ASN A 56 12.70 5.07 -3.15
CA ASN A 56 11.55 5.87 -2.77
C ASN A 56 11.87 7.35 -3.07
N LYS A 57 10.90 8.09 -3.62
CA LYS A 57 11.03 9.53 -3.86
C LYS A 57 10.36 10.31 -2.73
N ARG A 58 10.88 11.49 -2.39
CA ARG A 58 10.32 12.29 -1.29
C ARG A 58 8.82 12.60 -1.44
N PRO A 59 8.31 12.98 -2.63
CA PRO A 59 6.87 13.22 -2.82
C PRO A 59 6.01 11.98 -2.56
N GLU A 60 6.54 10.78 -2.81
CA GLU A 60 5.82 9.53 -2.56
C GLU A 60 5.70 9.22 -1.05
N LEU A 61 6.70 9.63 -0.26
CA LEU A 61 6.63 9.52 1.20
C LEU A 61 5.49 10.38 1.74
N ASP A 62 5.42 11.63 1.30
CA ASP A 62 4.39 12.59 1.73
C ASP A 62 2.99 12.15 1.28
N ARG A 63 2.87 11.61 0.05
CA ARG A 63 1.63 11.01 -0.47
C ARG A 63 1.14 9.88 0.43
N GLY A 64 2.03 8.95 0.81
CA GLY A 64 1.67 7.82 1.67
C GLY A 64 1.11 8.27 3.02
N VAL A 65 1.73 9.27 3.64
CA VAL A 65 1.26 9.86 4.92
C VAL A 65 -0.07 10.59 4.72
N ALA A 66 -0.21 11.38 3.65
CA ALA A 66 -1.44 12.12 3.36
C ALA A 66 -2.64 11.18 3.17
N VAL A 67 -2.45 10.04 2.50
CA VAL A 67 -3.52 9.05 2.35
C VAL A 67 -3.83 8.35 3.66
N ALA A 68 -2.84 8.08 4.51
CA ALA A 68 -3.10 7.56 5.86
C ALA A 68 -3.97 8.54 6.68
N GLU A 69 -3.65 9.83 6.66
CA GLU A 69 -4.45 10.87 7.31
C GLU A 69 -5.85 11.00 6.71
N LEU A 70 -5.98 10.88 5.39
CA LEU A 70 -7.28 10.89 4.70
C LEU A 70 -8.16 9.70 5.13
N LEU A 71 -7.56 8.52 5.32
CA LEU A 71 -8.23 7.32 5.84
C LEU A 71 -8.57 7.39 7.35
N ASP A 72 -8.16 8.46 8.02
CA ASP A 72 -8.54 8.77 9.41
C ASP A 72 -9.65 9.84 9.47
N THR A 73 -10.16 10.29 8.31
CA THR A 73 -11.36 11.14 8.19
C THR A 73 -12.63 10.32 7.97
N GLU A 74 -13.76 11.00 7.73
CA GLU A 74 -15.03 10.36 7.35
C GLU A 74 -14.92 9.46 6.10
N LEU A 75 -13.91 9.66 5.25
CA LEU A 75 -13.63 8.73 4.14
C LEU A 75 -13.31 7.33 4.63
N GLY A 76 -12.47 7.22 5.66
CA GLY A 76 -12.12 5.94 6.25
C GLY A 76 -13.28 5.32 7.05
N ASP A 77 -14.08 6.15 7.71
CA ASP A 77 -15.28 5.70 8.42
C ASP A 77 -16.30 5.08 7.46
N ASP A 78 -16.63 5.78 6.36
CA ASP A 78 -17.56 5.29 5.34
C ASP A 78 -17.04 4.03 4.64
N LEU A 79 -15.72 3.94 4.40
CA LEU A 79 -15.10 2.74 3.84
C LEU A 79 -15.32 1.54 4.76
N ARG A 80 -15.04 1.70 6.07
CA ARG A 80 -15.17 0.62 7.06
C ARG A 80 -16.62 0.21 7.28
N GLU A 81 -17.54 1.17 7.32
CA GLU A 81 -18.97 0.90 7.48
C GLU A 81 -19.53 0.12 6.28
N ARG A 82 -19.18 0.55 5.07
CA ARG A 82 -19.73 -0.02 3.84
C ARG A 82 -19.05 -1.32 3.41
N PHE A 83 -17.77 -1.49 3.74
CA PHE A 83 -16.94 -2.62 3.35
C PHE A 83 -16.08 -3.13 4.53
N PRO A 84 -16.69 -3.77 5.55
CA PRO A 84 -15.99 -4.21 6.76
C PRO A 84 -14.90 -5.28 6.52
N ASP A 85 -14.93 -5.91 5.35
CA ASP A 85 -14.00 -6.96 4.92
C ASP A 85 -12.89 -6.42 3.99
N PHE A 86 -12.83 -5.10 3.78
CA PHE A 86 -11.81 -4.43 2.98
C PHE A 86 -11.08 -3.39 3.82
N ASP A 87 -9.75 -3.36 3.74
CA ASP A 87 -8.94 -2.34 4.39
C ASP A 87 -7.76 -1.89 3.52
N VAL A 88 -7.30 -0.66 3.78
CA VAL A 88 -6.09 -0.09 3.20
C VAL A 88 -5.02 -0.01 4.29
N VAL A 89 -3.94 -0.76 4.13
CA VAL A 89 -2.84 -0.79 5.10
C VAL A 89 -2.13 0.57 5.09
N ARG A 90 -2.21 1.29 6.22
CA ARG A 90 -1.70 2.67 6.33
C ARG A 90 -0.18 2.71 6.36
N GLY A 91 0.37 3.79 5.81
CA GLY A 91 1.77 4.18 5.93
C GLY A 91 1.89 5.50 6.70
N PRO A 92 1.65 5.52 8.03
CA PRO A 92 1.43 6.76 8.78
C PRO A 92 2.68 7.63 8.94
N ALA A 93 3.87 7.09 8.66
CA ALA A 93 5.12 7.82 8.87
C ALA A 93 6.19 7.43 7.86
N SER A 94 7.09 8.36 7.61
CA SER A 94 8.30 8.17 6.84
C SER A 94 9.50 8.80 7.54
N LEU A 95 10.70 8.33 7.19
CA LEU A 95 11.97 8.80 7.73
C LEU A 95 12.95 8.94 6.56
N THR A 96 13.79 9.95 6.60
CA THR A 96 14.92 10.11 5.67
C THR A 96 16.02 10.97 6.30
N LEU A 97 17.18 11.03 5.67
CA LEU A 97 18.26 11.95 6.03
C LEU A 97 18.17 13.22 5.18
N ASP A 98 18.28 14.38 5.84
CA ASP A 98 18.46 15.63 5.13
C ASP A 98 19.94 15.82 4.80
N VAL A 99 20.30 15.56 3.55
CA VAL A 99 21.66 15.69 3.01
C VAL A 99 21.87 17.03 2.27
N GLY A 100 20.89 17.94 2.32
CA GLY A 100 20.87 19.12 1.47
C GLY A 100 20.52 18.79 0.01
N GLU A 101 20.60 19.79 -0.87
CA GLU A 101 20.47 19.58 -2.32
C GLU A 101 21.79 19.04 -2.89
N GLY A 102 21.72 17.92 -3.61
CA GLY A 102 22.85 17.39 -4.37
C GLY A 102 23.22 18.31 -5.54
N ALA A 103 24.38 18.06 -6.16
CA ALA A 103 24.86 18.84 -7.31
C ALA A 103 23.89 18.87 -8.49
N ASP A 104 23.02 17.86 -8.60
CA ASP A 104 22.02 17.71 -9.65
C ASP A 104 20.61 18.19 -9.24
N GLY A 105 20.48 18.80 -8.06
CA GLY A 105 19.20 19.22 -7.49
C GLY A 105 18.35 18.09 -6.90
N GLU A 106 18.86 16.85 -6.89
CA GLU A 106 18.25 15.73 -6.19
C GLU A 106 18.39 15.89 -4.67
N SER A 107 17.33 15.55 -3.94
CA SER A 107 17.28 15.66 -2.48
C SER A 107 17.15 14.28 -1.81
N GLU A 108 16.93 13.23 -2.58
CA GLU A 108 16.88 11.85 -2.12
C GLU A 108 18.26 11.41 -1.61
N SER A 109 18.28 10.91 -0.36
CA SER A 109 19.49 10.46 0.31
C SER A 109 19.77 8.97 0.13
N GLY A 110 18.78 8.21 -0.35
CA GLY A 110 18.79 6.75 -0.33
C GLY A 110 18.35 6.15 1.02
N PHE A 111 18.09 7.00 2.02
CA PHE A 111 17.59 6.59 3.35
C PHE A 111 16.08 6.80 3.49
N GLU A 112 15.37 7.09 2.40
CA GLU A 112 13.92 7.21 2.39
C GLU A 112 13.27 5.88 2.78
N VAL A 113 12.63 5.88 3.94
CA VAL A 113 11.97 4.72 4.55
C VAL A 113 10.52 5.07 4.85
N VAL A 114 9.60 4.19 4.48
CA VAL A 114 8.21 4.26 4.96
C VAL A 114 7.98 3.23 6.06
N LEU A 115 7.33 3.65 7.13
CA LEU A 115 6.79 2.80 8.17
C LEU A 115 5.35 2.47 7.82
N ARG A 116 5.11 1.23 7.42
CA ARG A 116 3.77 0.71 7.10
C ARG A 116 3.25 -0.07 8.28
N GLU A 117 1.99 0.13 8.67
CA GLU A 117 1.38 -0.64 9.74
C GLU A 117 1.48 -2.15 9.48
N ASN A 118 1.81 -2.92 10.51
CA ASN A 118 1.79 -4.37 10.46
C ASN A 118 0.48 -4.90 11.04
N VAL A 119 -0.54 -5.03 10.17
CA VAL A 119 -1.83 -5.63 10.52
C VAL A 119 -1.78 -7.17 10.58
N PHE A 120 -0.73 -7.78 10.03
CA PHE A 120 -0.54 -9.24 9.96
C PHE A 120 0.31 -9.71 11.14
N ARG A 121 -0.29 -9.75 12.33
CA ARG A 121 0.35 -10.21 13.57
C ARG A 121 -0.54 -11.18 14.32
N GLY A 122 0.05 -12.19 14.97
CA GLY A 122 -0.71 -13.24 15.66
C GLY A 122 -1.68 -13.93 14.69
N ALA A 123 -2.93 -14.11 15.13
CA ALA A 123 -3.99 -14.74 14.33
C ALA A 123 -4.24 -14.03 12.98
N ASN A 124 -4.06 -12.71 12.90
CA ASN A 124 -4.27 -11.96 11.64
C ASN A 124 -3.21 -12.28 10.57
N ALA A 125 -2.08 -12.91 10.94
CA ALA A 125 -1.08 -13.36 9.98
C ALA A 125 -1.43 -14.74 9.38
N GLU A 126 -2.33 -15.49 10.03
CA GLU A 126 -2.70 -16.83 9.59
C GLU A 126 -3.49 -16.75 8.29
N ASN A 127 -3.08 -17.54 7.29
CA ASN A 127 -3.71 -17.60 5.97
C ASN A 127 -3.85 -16.26 5.21
N ALA A 128 -3.16 -15.21 5.64
CA ALA A 128 -3.07 -13.93 4.93
C ALA A 128 -1.83 -13.89 4.03
N GLY A 129 -2.03 -13.70 2.72
CA GLY A 129 -0.92 -13.64 1.77
C GLY A 129 -1.24 -12.83 0.52
N PRO A 130 -0.22 -12.36 -0.20
CA PRO A 130 -0.45 -11.61 -1.43
C PRO A 130 -1.06 -12.52 -2.49
N VAL A 131 -2.03 -11.98 -3.26
CA VAL A 131 -2.75 -12.71 -4.31
C VAL A 131 -1.77 -13.31 -5.33
N VAL A 132 -0.65 -12.64 -5.60
CA VAL A 132 0.39 -13.16 -6.50
C VAL A 132 0.91 -14.53 -6.05
N ALA A 133 1.14 -14.74 -4.75
CA ALA A 133 1.62 -16.01 -4.21
C ALA A 133 0.53 -17.09 -4.17
N LEU A 134 -0.75 -16.66 -4.13
CA LEU A 134 -1.89 -17.57 -4.20
C LEU A 134 -2.09 -18.10 -5.63
N CYS A 135 -1.88 -17.24 -6.63
CA CYS A 135 -2.07 -17.54 -8.05
C CYS A 135 -0.84 -18.12 -8.74
N GLN A 136 0.37 -17.88 -8.22
CA GLN A 136 1.61 -18.37 -8.81
C GLN A 136 1.62 -19.91 -8.85
N ASP A 137 2.08 -20.45 -9.99
CA ASP A 137 2.32 -21.88 -10.13
C ASP A 137 3.46 -22.34 -9.22
N ARG A 138 3.35 -23.57 -8.74
CA ARG A 138 4.41 -24.18 -7.94
C ARG A 138 5.68 -24.32 -8.78
N ILE A 139 6.83 -24.21 -8.10
CA ILE A 139 8.13 -24.51 -8.73
C ILE A 139 8.18 -25.99 -9.13
N GLU A 140 7.60 -26.85 -8.30
CA GLU A 140 7.50 -28.29 -8.52
C GLU A 140 6.04 -28.75 -8.44
N GLY A 141 5.62 -29.55 -9.43
CA GLY A 141 4.25 -30.04 -9.56
C GLY A 141 3.32 -29.06 -10.29
N ASP A 142 2.07 -29.49 -10.47
CA ASP A 142 1.13 -28.78 -11.33
C ASP A 142 0.21 -27.80 -10.57
N GLY A 143 0.10 -26.60 -11.13
CA GLY A 143 -0.87 -25.56 -10.76
C GLY A 143 -0.51 -24.77 -9.50
N SER A 144 -1.43 -23.90 -9.10
CA SER A 144 -1.25 -22.92 -8.04
C SER A 144 -1.79 -23.35 -6.67
N ARG A 145 -1.46 -22.57 -5.63
CA ARG A 145 -2.06 -22.73 -4.30
C ARG A 145 -3.58 -22.52 -4.36
N LEU A 146 -4.07 -21.55 -5.15
CA LEU A 146 -5.50 -21.33 -5.37
C LEU A 146 -6.19 -22.59 -5.91
N GLY A 147 -5.59 -23.22 -6.93
CA GLY A 147 -6.13 -24.46 -7.50
C GLY A 147 -6.23 -25.59 -6.47
N THR A 148 -5.27 -25.65 -5.54
CA THR A 148 -5.31 -26.61 -4.42
C THR A 148 -6.46 -26.30 -3.48
N VAL A 149 -6.62 -25.03 -3.06
CA VAL A 149 -7.72 -24.58 -2.19
C VAL A 149 -9.08 -24.94 -2.81
N VAL A 150 -9.29 -24.61 -4.09
CA VAL A 150 -10.55 -24.91 -4.78
C VAL A 150 -10.86 -26.41 -4.83
N ARG A 151 -9.85 -27.26 -5.11
CA ARG A 151 -10.06 -28.71 -5.11
C ARG A 151 -10.41 -29.25 -3.73
N THR A 152 -9.70 -28.81 -2.70
CA THR A 152 -9.98 -29.21 -1.31
C THR A 152 -11.38 -28.78 -0.87
N LEU A 153 -11.80 -27.56 -1.23
CA LEU A 153 -13.17 -27.08 -0.98
C LEU A 153 -14.22 -27.92 -1.72
N ALA A 154 -13.99 -28.23 -3.00
CA ALA A 154 -14.89 -29.03 -3.81
C ALA A 154 -15.07 -30.46 -3.26
N GLU A 155 -13.98 -31.10 -2.84
CA GLU A 155 -13.99 -32.40 -2.17
C GLU A 155 -14.75 -32.33 -0.83
N ARG A 156 -14.44 -31.33 0.00
CA ARG A 156 -15.06 -31.13 1.32
C ARG A 156 -16.57 -30.90 1.21
N GLU A 157 -17.01 -30.15 0.21
CA GLU A 157 -18.42 -29.75 0.02
C GLU A 157 -19.22 -30.73 -0.85
N GLY A 158 -18.58 -31.71 -1.47
CA GLY A 158 -19.24 -32.61 -2.42
C GLY A 158 -19.75 -31.90 -3.67
N ARG A 159 -19.02 -30.87 -4.13
CA ARG A 159 -19.40 -30.01 -5.27
C ARG A 159 -18.37 -30.12 -6.39
N SER A 160 -18.73 -29.66 -7.59
CA SER A 160 -17.74 -29.56 -8.67
C SER A 160 -16.77 -28.40 -8.41
N THR A 161 -15.54 -28.55 -8.91
CA THR A 161 -14.53 -27.48 -8.86
C THR A 161 -15.00 -26.21 -9.56
N GLU A 162 -15.79 -26.33 -10.63
CA GLU A 162 -16.39 -25.19 -11.33
C GLU A 162 -17.34 -24.38 -10.42
N ALA A 163 -18.24 -25.08 -9.71
CA ALA A 163 -19.20 -24.44 -8.83
C ALA A 163 -18.50 -23.71 -7.66
N VAL A 164 -17.51 -24.36 -7.04
CA VAL A 164 -16.70 -23.76 -5.97
C VAL A 164 -15.88 -22.58 -6.49
N SER A 165 -15.26 -22.70 -7.67
CA SER A 165 -14.49 -21.62 -8.29
C SER A 165 -15.34 -20.38 -8.49
N ARG A 166 -16.59 -20.55 -8.95
CA ARG A 166 -17.51 -19.45 -9.20
C ARG A 166 -17.87 -18.71 -7.92
N ASP A 167 -18.13 -19.44 -6.84
CA ASP A 167 -18.46 -18.84 -5.54
C ASP A 167 -17.26 -18.18 -4.88
N TRP A 168 -16.10 -18.83 -4.96
CA TRP A 168 -14.83 -18.28 -4.48
C TRP A 168 -14.52 -16.96 -5.20
N PHE A 169 -14.62 -16.94 -6.52
CA PHE A 169 -14.35 -15.74 -7.31
C PHE A 169 -15.38 -14.64 -7.07
N ARG A 170 -16.66 -14.98 -6.92
CA ARG A 170 -17.70 -14.00 -6.56
C ARG A 170 -17.36 -13.33 -5.22
N ARG A 171 -17.05 -14.11 -4.19
CA ARG A 171 -16.68 -13.58 -2.86
C ARG A 171 -15.42 -12.71 -2.94
N TYR A 172 -14.41 -13.14 -3.72
CA TYR A 172 -13.22 -12.32 -3.98
C TYR A 172 -13.58 -10.97 -4.59
N LEU A 173 -14.42 -10.92 -5.62
CA LEU A 173 -14.84 -9.65 -6.26
C LEU A 173 -15.65 -8.74 -5.32
N GLU A 174 -16.48 -9.33 -4.47
CA GLU A 174 -17.30 -8.60 -3.50
C GLU A 174 -16.44 -7.86 -2.47
N ILE A 175 -15.40 -8.50 -1.93
CA ILE A 175 -14.53 -7.90 -0.92
C ILE A 175 -13.33 -7.14 -1.49
N SER A 176 -13.07 -7.21 -2.80
CA SER A 176 -11.94 -6.52 -3.45
C SER A 176 -12.38 -5.49 -4.48
N LEU A 177 -12.91 -5.93 -5.62
CA LEU A 177 -13.20 -5.06 -6.75
C LEU A 177 -14.27 -4.02 -6.40
N ARG A 178 -15.34 -4.42 -5.70
CA ARG A 178 -16.42 -3.51 -5.32
C ARG A 178 -15.94 -2.35 -4.43
N PRO A 179 -15.21 -2.57 -3.32
CA PRO A 179 -14.66 -1.47 -2.53
C PRO A 179 -13.64 -0.62 -3.29
N ILE A 180 -12.79 -1.22 -4.13
CA ILE A 180 -11.81 -0.47 -4.95
C ILE A 180 -12.52 0.48 -5.92
N LEU A 181 -13.54 0.01 -6.62
CA LEU A 181 -14.31 0.85 -7.55
C LEU A 181 -15.10 1.93 -6.82
N TRP A 182 -15.66 1.60 -5.65
CA TRP A 182 -16.35 2.59 -4.82
C TRP A 182 -15.41 3.70 -4.34
N LEU A 183 -14.23 3.33 -3.83
CA LEU A 183 -13.22 4.30 -3.40
C LEU A 183 -12.85 5.26 -4.52
N TYR A 184 -12.66 4.75 -5.74
CA TYR A 184 -12.32 5.58 -6.88
C TYR A 184 -13.48 6.46 -7.37
N ILE A 185 -14.65 5.86 -7.61
CA ILE A 185 -15.78 6.54 -8.25
C ILE A 185 -16.47 7.51 -7.29
N GLU A 186 -16.73 7.07 -6.06
CA GLU A 186 -17.50 7.84 -5.09
C GLU A 186 -16.60 8.76 -4.26
N ARG A 187 -15.42 8.28 -3.84
CA ARG A 187 -14.52 9.02 -2.94
C ARG A 187 -13.30 9.63 -3.61
N GLY A 188 -13.09 9.39 -4.91
CA GLY A 188 -11.94 9.92 -5.63
C GLY A 188 -10.59 9.36 -5.20
N LEU A 189 -10.54 8.30 -4.38
CA LEU A 189 -9.28 7.67 -3.96
C LEU A 189 -9.04 6.42 -4.80
N GLY A 190 -8.12 6.53 -5.75
CA GLY A 190 -7.68 5.43 -6.57
C GLY A 190 -6.51 4.65 -5.96
N VAL A 191 -6.51 3.33 -6.15
CA VAL A 191 -5.45 2.42 -5.69
C VAL A 191 -4.95 1.50 -6.81
N GLU A 192 -3.64 1.26 -6.88
CA GLU A 192 -3.03 0.29 -7.79
C GLU A 192 -3.01 -1.14 -7.20
N ALA A 193 -4.20 -1.74 -7.09
CA ALA A 193 -4.41 -3.05 -6.46
C ALA A 193 -4.05 -4.25 -7.36
N HIS A 194 -2.85 -4.26 -7.94
CA HIS A 194 -2.34 -5.42 -8.65
C HIS A 194 -2.04 -6.59 -7.68
N GLN A 195 -1.85 -7.81 -8.19
CA GLN A 195 -1.75 -9.02 -7.35
C GLN A 195 -0.69 -8.98 -6.22
N GLN A 196 0.38 -8.19 -6.36
CA GLN A 196 1.41 -8.04 -5.32
C GLN A 196 1.03 -7.07 -4.18
N ASN A 197 0.17 -6.08 -4.47
CA ASN A 197 -0.36 -5.08 -3.54
C ASN A 197 -1.68 -5.52 -2.91
N SER A 198 -2.28 -6.59 -3.42
CA SER A 198 -3.50 -7.20 -2.90
C SER A 198 -3.15 -8.34 -1.97
N VAL A 199 -3.46 -8.23 -0.68
CA VAL A 199 -3.33 -9.32 0.30
C VAL A 199 -4.70 -9.85 0.65
N LEU A 200 -4.84 -11.16 0.61
CA LEU A 200 -6.08 -11.86 0.88
C LEU A 200 -5.90 -12.77 2.09
N ALA A 201 -6.75 -12.58 3.10
CA ALA A 201 -6.92 -13.53 4.19
C ALA A 201 -8.02 -14.53 3.82
N LEU A 202 -7.76 -15.81 4.07
CA LEU A 202 -8.72 -16.87 3.82
C LEU A 202 -9.24 -17.44 5.14
N GLU A 203 -10.56 -17.54 5.24
CA GLU A 203 -11.24 -18.24 6.34
C GLU A 203 -11.84 -19.52 5.76
N GLU A 204 -11.49 -20.67 6.34
CA GLU A 204 -11.89 -22.00 5.86
C GLU A 204 -11.70 -22.25 4.35
N GLY A 205 -10.75 -21.53 3.73
CA GLY A 205 -10.42 -21.60 2.29
C GLY A 205 -11.12 -20.56 1.40
N TYR A 206 -12.09 -19.80 1.91
CA TYR A 206 -12.78 -18.75 1.17
C TYR A 206 -12.19 -17.35 1.43
N PRO A 207 -12.31 -16.41 0.48
CA PRO A 207 -11.88 -15.01 0.66
C PRO A 207 -12.61 -14.38 1.84
N ASP A 208 -11.92 -14.03 2.91
CA ASP A 208 -12.54 -13.46 4.11
C ASP A 208 -12.32 -11.95 4.20
N ARG A 209 -11.05 -11.53 4.16
CA ARG A 209 -10.67 -10.12 4.19
C ARG A 209 -9.68 -9.79 3.09
N PHE A 210 -9.82 -8.59 2.55
CA PHE A 210 -8.93 -8.03 1.56
C PHE A 210 -8.20 -6.81 2.12
N TYR A 211 -6.90 -6.78 1.91
CA TYR A 211 -6.05 -5.67 2.29
C TYR A 211 -5.34 -5.14 1.05
N TYR A 212 -5.57 -3.87 0.71
CA TYR A 212 -4.69 -3.16 -0.20
C TYR A 212 -3.47 -2.67 0.57
N ARG A 213 -2.27 -2.94 0.04
CA ARG A 213 -1.01 -2.45 0.59
C ARG A 213 -0.14 -1.82 -0.49
N ASP A 214 -0.13 -0.51 -0.57
CA ASP A 214 1.03 0.25 -1.04
C ASP A 214 0.91 1.71 -0.63
N ASN A 215 2.00 2.46 -0.80
CA ASN A 215 2.10 3.85 -0.38
C ASN A 215 2.34 4.78 -1.58
N GLN A 216 2.65 4.20 -2.75
CA GLN A 216 3.07 4.91 -3.96
C GLN A 216 1.96 4.97 -5.02
N GLY A 217 1.19 3.89 -5.18
CA GLY A 217 0.15 3.74 -6.22
C GLY A 217 -1.21 4.39 -5.91
N TYR A 218 -1.23 5.54 -5.23
CA TYR A 218 -2.47 6.31 -5.00
C TYR A 218 -2.66 7.35 -6.09
N TYR A 219 -3.92 7.54 -6.51
CA TYR A 219 -4.29 8.55 -7.49
C TYR A 219 -5.59 9.25 -7.12
N PHE A 220 -5.65 10.54 -7.45
CA PHE A 220 -6.83 11.39 -7.24
C PHE A 220 -7.29 11.96 -8.57
N PRO A 221 -8.54 11.76 -9.01
CA PRO A 221 -9.05 12.40 -10.21
C PRO A 221 -9.23 13.90 -9.94
N GLU A 222 -8.87 14.74 -10.92
CA GLU A 222 -8.93 16.21 -10.77
C GLU A 222 -10.33 16.69 -10.37
N SER A 223 -11.38 16.01 -10.84
CA SER A 223 -12.78 16.30 -10.51
C SER A 223 -13.13 16.14 -9.02
N LYS A 224 -12.30 15.45 -8.24
CA LYS A 224 -12.53 15.16 -6.81
C LYS A 224 -11.59 15.94 -5.88
N TYR A 225 -10.76 16.83 -6.41
CA TYR A 225 -9.78 17.56 -5.60
C TYR A 225 -10.41 18.44 -4.53
N ASP A 226 -11.42 19.22 -4.88
CA ASP A 226 -12.05 20.14 -3.91
C ASP A 226 -12.72 19.34 -2.77
N GLU A 227 -13.41 18.23 -3.11
CA GLU A 227 -14.01 17.32 -2.12
C GLU A 227 -12.95 16.68 -1.19
N LEU A 228 -11.80 16.30 -1.73
CA LEU A 228 -10.70 15.73 -0.95
C LEU A 228 -9.99 16.78 -0.09
N ASP A 229 -9.88 18.02 -0.57
CA ASP A 229 -9.27 19.13 0.16
C ASP A 229 -10.15 19.58 1.34
N ASP A 230 -11.48 19.50 1.20
CA ASP A 230 -12.43 19.73 2.30
C ASP A 230 -12.24 18.71 3.44
N LEU A 231 -11.93 17.46 3.10
CA LEU A 231 -11.64 16.39 4.07
C LEU A 231 -10.26 16.54 4.73
N LEU A 232 -9.24 16.82 3.92
CA LEU A 232 -7.86 16.97 4.36
C LEU A 232 -7.21 18.15 3.61
N PRO A 233 -7.22 19.35 4.21
CA PRO A 233 -6.68 20.54 3.57
C PRO A 233 -5.22 20.37 3.14
N GLY A 234 -4.93 20.65 1.86
CA GLY A 234 -3.61 20.54 1.26
C GLY A 234 -3.27 19.14 0.72
N VAL A 235 -4.20 18.18 0.74
CA VAL A 235 -3.97 16.82 0.23
C VAL A 235 -3.60 16.81 -1.26
N GLY A 236 -4.22 17.68 -2.07
CA GLY A 236 -3.93 17.79 -3.50
C GLY A 236 -2.50 18.28 -3.81
N GLU A 237 -1.86 18.98 -2.86
CA GLU A 237 -0.46 19.42 -3.01
C GLU A 237 0.55 18.35 -2.59
N ARG A 238 0.18 17.53 -1.59
CA ARG A 238 1.01 16.46 -1.04
C ARG A 238 0.93 15.18 -1.86
N ALA A 239 -0.13 15.01 -2.64
CA ALA A 239 -0.38 13.86 -3.49
C ALA A 239 -0.91 14.31 -4.87
N PRO A 240 -0.11 15.06 -5.64
CA PRO A 240 -0.53 15.57 -6.94
C PRO A 240 -0.70 14.41 -7.93
N TRP A 241 -1.65 14.58 -8.86
CA TRP A 241 -1.82 13.67 -9.99
C TRP A 241 -0.60 13.65 -10.90
N GLU A 242 -0.03 12.47 -11.11
CA GLU A 242 1.17 12.29 -11.94
C GLU A 242 0.89 12.23 -13.45
N PHE A 243 -0.37 12.03 -13.89
CA PHE A 243 -0.71 11.90 -15.31
C PHE A 243 -1.57 13.05 -15.88
N GLY A 244 -1.57 14.22 -15.24
CA GLY A 244 -2.24 15.43 -15.74
C GLY A 244 -1.31 16.63 -15.83
N PRO A 245 -1.62 17.65 -16.67
CA PRO A 245 -0.77 18.83 -16.78
C PRO A 245 -0.65 19.51 -15.41
N ARG A 246 0.59 19.74 -14.95
CA ARG A 246 0.88 20.43 -13.68
C ARG A 246 0.11 21.75 -13.63
N ARG A 247 -0.83 21.89 -12.70
CA ARG A 247 -1.50 23.18 -12.43
C ARG A 247 -0.44 24.21 -12.05
N ASN A 248 -0.22 25.17 -12.92
CA ASN A 248 0.58 26.35 -12.62
C ASN A 248 -0.22 27.19 -11.60
N LYS A 249 0.23 27.26 -10.33
CA LYS A 249 -0.45 27.93 -9.21
C LYS A 249 -0.69 29.46 -9.42
N ASN A 250 -0.34 30.03 -10.57
CA ASN A 250 -0.43 31.46 -10.87
C ASN A 250 -1.71 31.90 -11.60
N LEU A 251 -2.67 31.01 -11.91
CA LEU A 251 -3.84 31.38 -12.72
C LEU A 251 -5.08 31.85 -11.95
N ARG A 252 -5.09 31.85 -10.61
CA ARG A 252 -6.22 32.41 -9.82
C ARG A 252 -6.26 33.94 -9.71
N LYS A 253 -5.42 34.70 -10.43
CA LYS A 253 -5.39 36.19 -10.36
C LYS A 253 -5.88 36.95 -11.58
N ARG A 254 -6.42 36.31 -12.63
CA ARG A 254 -7.03 37.05 -13.74
C ARG A 254 -8.26 36.32 -14.26
N CYS A 255 -9.43 36.75 -13.76
CA CYS A 255 -10.71 36.84 -14.47
C CYS A 255 -11.71 37.52 -13.51
N LEU A 256 -11.66 38.86 -13.51
CA LEU A 256 -12.87 39.69 -13.52
C LEU A 256 -13.21 39.92 -15.00
#